data_AF-A0A7K0T159-F1
#
_entry.id   AF-A0A7K0T159-F1
#
_cell.length_a   1.000
_cell.length_b   1.000
_cell.length_c   1.000
_cell.angle_alpha   90.00
_cell.angle_beta   90.00
_cell.angle_gamma   90.00
#
_symmetry.space_group_name_H-M   'P 1'
#
loop_
_entity.id
_entity.type
_entity.pdbx_description
1 polymer ?
#
loop_
_entity_poly.entity_id
_entity_poly.type
_entity_poly.pdbx_seq_one_letter_code
_entity_poly.pdbx_strand_id
1 'polypeptide(L)' 'GIEPARKRFPNLDYQEKVVDAVKGADAILHLTEWKEYRELDPSVIGQLVKSKFLIDGRNMLDRNLWRAAGWRVHALGRTD' A
#
# COMPACT_ATOMS: atom_id res chain seq x y z
N GLY A 1 7.13 12.75 9.52
CA GLY A 1 6.94 11.72 10.57
C GLY A 1 5.52 11.75 11.06
N ILE A 2 5.11 10.73 11.80
CA ILE A 2 3.70 10.54 12.21
C ILE A 2 3.18 11.68 13.09
N GLU A 3 3.97 12.16 14.05
CA GLU A 3 3.52 13.18 15.01
C GLU A 3 3.08 14.52 14.38
N PRO A 4 3.86 15.17 13.49
CA PRO A 4 3.39 16.36 12.78
C PRO A 4 2.14 16.10 11.92
N ALA A 5 2.04 14.92 11.31
CA ALA A 5 0.89 14.57 10.47
C ALA A 5 -0.38 14.40 11.31
N ARG A 6 -0.28 13.72 12.46
CA ARG A 6 -1.38 13.51 13.40
C ARG A 6 -1.91 14.82 13.97
N LYS A 7 -1.03 15.78 14.29
CA LYS A 7 -1.44 17.13 14.69
C LYS A 7 -2.23 17.85 13.57
N ARG A 8 -1.86 17.61 12.32
CA ARG A 8 -2.51 18.25 11.16
C ARG A 8 -3.82 17.58 10.77
N PHE A 9 -3.92 16.26 10.89
CA PHE A 9 -5.11 15.47 10.52
C PHE A 9 -5.46 14.47 11.65
N PRO A 10 -6.03 14.96 12.77
CA PRO A 10 -6.23 14.14 13.96
C PRO A 10 -7.28 13.04 13.83
N ASN A 11 -8.12 13.10 12.79
CA ASN A 11 -9.20 12.13 12.55
C ASN A 11 -8.75 10.93 11.68
N LEU A 12 -7.46 10.86 11.33
CA LEU A 12 -6.90 9.72 10.62
C LEU A 12 -6.18 8.81 11.61
N ASP A 13 -6.24 7.51 11.35
CA ASP A 13 -5.43 6.54 12.06
C ASP A 13 -4.00 6.54 11.49
N TYR A 14 -3.03 6.36 12.38
CA TYR A 14 -1.62 6.31 12.04
C TYR A 14 -0.97 5.08 12.67
N GLN A 15 -0.10 4.43 11.91
CA GLN A 15 0.63 3.26 12.38
C GLN A 15 2.12 3.44 12.04
N GLU A 16 2.98 3.04 12.98
CA GLU A 16 4.45 3.07 12.80
C GLU A 16 4.95 1.93 11.92
N LYS A 17 4.13 0.89 11.71
CA LYS A 17 4.47 -0.28 10.91
C LYS A 17 3.45 -0.49 9.81
N VAL A 18 3.96 -0.86 8.63
CA VAL A 18 3.13 -1.15 7.45
C VAL A 18 2.09 -2.25 7.74
N VAL A 19 2.49 -3.33 8.42
CA VAL A 19 1.61 -4.48 8.69
C VAL A 19 0.37 -4.10 9.51
N ASP A 20 0.51 -3.11 10.41
CA ASP A 20 -0.60 -2.61 11.21
C ASP A 20 -1.48 -1.67 10.39
N ALA A 21 -0.89 -0.86 9.50
CA ALA A 21 -1.60 0.06 8.61
C ALA A 21 -2.50 -0.65 7.59
N VAL A 22 -2.06 -1.80 7.08
CA VAL A 22 -2.78 -2.53 6.02
C VAL A 22 -3.82 -3.51 6.55
N LYS A 23 -3.82 -3.79 7.85
CA LYS A 23 -4.67 -4.83 8.44
C LYS A 23 -6.15 -4.50 8.24
N GLY A 24 -6.88 -5.42 7.60
CA GLY A 24 -8.30 -5.28 7.31
C GLY A 24 -8.63 -4.24 6.22
N ALA A 25 -7.63 -3.67 5.55
CA ALA A 25 -7.85 -2.66 4.51
C ALA A 25 -8.62 -3.26 3.31
N ASP A 26 -9.58 -2.51 2.78
CA ASP A 26 -10.26 -2.82 1.52
C ASP A 26 -9.42 -2.38 0.30
N ALA A 27 -8.51 -1.42 0.47
CA ALA A 27 -7.62 -0.91 -0.56
C ALA A 27 -6.32 -0.37 0.04
N ILE A 28 -5.22 -0.49 -0.71
CA ILE A 28 -3.93 0.15 -0.39
C ILE A 28 -3.62 1.22 -1.44
N LEU A 29 -3.16 2.38 -0.98
CA LEU A 29 -2.64 3.46 -1.84
C LEU A 29 -1.14 3.62 -1.56
N HIS A 30 -0.31 3.38 -2.58
CA HIS A 30 1.13 3.61 -2.51
C HIS A 30 1.45 5.01 -3.04
N LEU A 31 1.82 5.92 -2.13
CA LEU A 31 1.89 7.36 -2.40
C LEU A 31 3.30 7.97 -2.26
N THR A 32 4.28 7.19 -1.80
CA THR A 32 5.70 7.60 -1.75
C THR A 32 6.57 6.42 -2.17
N GLU A 33 7.68 6.67 -2.86
CA GLU A 33 8.55 5.67 -3.49
C GLU A 33 9.58 5.04 -2.55
N TRP A 34 9.34 5.08 -1.25
CA TRP A 34 10.32 4.66 -0.27
C TRP A 34 10.68 3.19 -0.43
N LYS A 35 11.96 2.87 -0.20
CA LYS A 35 12.51 1.52 -0.42
C LYS A 35 11.73 0.46 0.37
N GLU A 36 11.36 0.77 1.61
CA GLU A 36 10.58 -0.13 2.46
C GLU A 36 9.26 -0.61 1.86
N TYR A 37 8.59 0.20 1.01
CA TYR A 37 7.32 -0.19 0.38
C TYR A 37 7.54 -1.00 -0.89
N ARG A 38 8.64 -0.74 -1.60
CA ARG A 38 9.02 -1.47 -2.82
C ARG A 38 9.49 -2.89 -2.55
N GLU A 39 10.00 -3.15 -1.35
CA GLU A 39 10.50 -4.45 -0.92
C GLU A 39 9.45 -5.29 -0.16
N LEU A 40 8.20 -4.83 -0.06
CA LEU A 40 7.12 -5.61 0.54
C LEU A 40 6.83 -6.88 -0.27
N ASP A 41 6.64 -7.99 0.44
CA ASP A 41 6.12 -9.23 -0.15
C ASP A 41 4.59 -9.16 -0.28
N PRO A 42 4.03 -9.09 -1.51
CA PRO A 42 2.59 -8.99 -1.71
C PRO A 42 1.82 -10.23 -1.25
N SER A 43 2.47 -11.39 -1.11
CA SER A 43 1.86 -12.60 -0.57
C SER A 43 1.59 -12.46 0.92
N VAL A 44 2.54 -11.89 1.67
CA VAL A 44 2.42 -11.62 3.11
C VAL A 44 1.40 -10.52 3.36
N ILE A 45 1.52 -9.38 2.66
CA ILE A 45 0.55 -8.27 2.80
C ILE A 45 -0.86 -8.73 2.43
N GLY A 46 -0.97 -9.60 1.42
CA GLY A 46 -2.24 -10.15 0.95
C GLY A 46 -3.00 -10.99 1.98
N GLN A 47 -2.33 -11.47 3.03
CA GLN A 47 -2.97 -12.21 4.15
C GLN A 47 -3.56 -11.27 5.21
N LEU A 48 -3.14 -10.00 5.23
CA LEU A 48 -3.53 -9.02 6.25
C LEU A 48 -4.72 -8.15 5.83
N VAL A 49 -4.87 -7.93 4.52
CA VAL A 49 -5.93 -7.09 3.96
C VAL A 49 -7.25 -7.82 3.84
N LYS A 50 -8.35 -7.07 3.82
CA LYS A 50 -9.68 -7.60 3.50
C LYS A 50 -9.87 -7.81 1.99
N SER A 51 -9.19 -7.02 1.17
CA SER A 51 -9.22 -7.14 -0.29
C SER A 51 -7.85 -6.84 -0.89
N LYS A 52 -7.41 -7.66 -1.85
CA LYS A 52 -6.13 -7.48 -2.55
C LYS A 52 -6.25 -6.44 -3.66
N PHE A 53 -6.51 -5.19 -3.28
CA PHE A 53 -6.65 -4.06 -4.19
C PHE A 53 -5.59 -3.00 -3.91
N LEU A 54 -4.77 -2.69 -4.91
CA LEU A 54 -3.66 -1.76 -4.81
C LEU A 54 -3.75 -0.68 -5.89
N ILE A 55 -3.57 0.57 -5.48
CA ILE A 55 -3.33 1.70 -6.38
C ILE A 55 -1.89 2.17 -6.17
N ASP A 56 -1.06 2.00 -7.20
CA ASP A 56 0.30 2.52 -7.25
C ASP A 56 0.31 3.91 -7.89
N GLY A 57 0.33 4.95 -7.06
CA GLY A 57 0.44 6.34 -7.50
C GLY A 57 1.86 6.76 -7.89
N ARG A 58 2.87 5.92 -7.64
CA ARG A 58 4.28 6.23 -7.89
C ARG A 58 4.87 5.46 -9.07
N ASN A 59 4.21 4.40 -9.54
CA ASN A 59 4.69 3.50 -10.59
C ASN A 59 6.05 2.86 -10.23
N MET A 60 6.24 2.51 -8.96
CA MET A 60 7.52 2.00 -8.44
C MET A 60 7.43 0.58 -7.86
N LEU A 61 6.23 -0.01 -7.81
CA LEU A 61 6.06 -1.41 -7.42
C LEU A 61 6.18 -2.32 -8.64
N ASP A 62 6.71 -3.53 -8.44
CA ASP A 62 6.70 -4.56 -9.47
C ASP A 62 5.26 -5.08 -9.67
N ARG A 63 4.57 -4.53 -10.67
CA ARG A 63 3.17 -4.88 -10.94
C ARG A 63 3.00 -6.36 -11.25
N ASN A 64 3.97 -7.01 -11.89
CA ASN A 64 3.86 -8.41 -12.26
C ASN A 64 3.91 -9.29 -11.01
N LEU A 65 4.84 -8.99 -10.10
CA LEU A 65 4.93 -9.66 -8.81
C LEU A 65 3.63 -9.54 -8.00
N TRP A 66 3.07 -8.33 -7.92
CA TRP A 66 1.83 -8.08 -7.18
C TRP A 66 0.62 -8.76 -7.83
N ARG A 67 0.49 -8.69 -9.16
CA ARG A 67 -0.57 -9.38 -9.91
C ARG A 67 -0.47 -10.91 -9.76
N ALA A 68 0.75 -11.47 -9.82
CA ALA A 68 0.99 -12.90 -9.61
C ALA A 68 0.57 -13.36 -8.19
N ALA A 69 0.70 -12.49 -7.18
CA ALA A 69 0.20 -12.74 -5.82
C ALA A 69 -1.33 -12.55 -5.66
N GLY A 70 -2.05 -12.31 -6.76
CA GLY A 70 -3.51 -12.19 -6.80
C GLY A 70 -4.04 -10.79 -6.53
N TRP A 71 -3.21 -9.75 -6.64
CA TRP A 71 -3.66 -8.37 -6.48
C TRP A 71 -4.24 -7.79 -7.76
N ARG A 72 -5.34 -7.06 -7.63
CA ARG A 72 -5.77 -6.11 -8.65
C ARG A 72 -5.00 -4.81 -8.45
N VAL A 73 -4.12 -4.49 -9.39
CA VAL A 73 -3.21 -3.33 -9.33
C VAL A 73 -3.62 -2.31 -10.39
N HIS A 74 -3.89 -1.07 -9.96
CA HIS A 74 -3.98 0.09 -10.85
C HIS A 74 -2.77 0.99 -10.71
N ALA A 75 -2.29 1.51 -11.83
CA ALA A 75 -1.14 2.38 -11.92
C ALA A 75 -1.50 3.62 -12.73
N LEU A 76 -1.09 4.80 -12.26
CA LEU A 76 -1.41 6.05 -12.96
C LEU A 76 -0.72 6.12 -14.32
N GLY A 77 -1.46 6.51 -15.37
CA GLY A 77 -0.94 6.60 -16.73
C GLY A 77 -0.65 5.24 -17.39
N ARG A 78 -1.30 4.18 -16.90
CA ARG A 78 -1.19 2.80 -17.41
C ARG A 78 -2.60 2.25 -17.62
N THR A 79 -2.81 1.55 -18.73
CA THR A 79 -4.12 1.04 -19.17
C THR A 79 -4.21 -0.49 -19.11
N ASP A 80 -3.11 -1.16 -18.78
CA ASP A 80 -3.00 -2.60 -18.60
C ASP A 80 -3.42 -3.03 -17.19
#